data_AF-A0A2D0AIL1-F1
#
_entry.id   AF-A0A2D0AIL1-F1
#
_cell.length_a   1.000
_cell.length_b   1.000
_cell.length_c   1.000
_cell.angle_alpha   90.00
_cell.angle_beta   90.00
_cell.angle_gamma   90.00
#
_symmetry.space_group_name_H-M   'P 1'
#
loop_
_entity.id
_entity.type
_entity.pdbx_description
1 polymer ?
#
loop_
_entity_poly.entity_id
_entity_poly.type
_entity_poly.pdbx_seq_one_letter_code
_entity_poly.pdbx_strand_id
1 'polypeptide(L)'
;MNYQNFNKNGGFPIKTQTLNDMQTSWQLLNGLGEIAGNFSIIIGCEENNGAVSDGLVYINGEVIDFVGGVKGNTVIIVETAHKREFKDGTNKDVLFVRKAMFGIGNTTYNWSDFKRPKSTIQLTKE
;
A
#
# COMPACT_ATOMS: atom_id res chain seq x y z
N MET A 1 -11.89 14.41 3.07
CA MET A 1 -12.31 13.22 2.31
C MET A 1 -13.47 13.61 1.43
N ASN A 2 -13.48 13.21 0.16
CA ASN A 2 -14.62 13.49 -0.71
C ASN A 2 -15.80 12.60 -0.30
N TYR A 3 -17.01 13.11 -0.50
CA TYR A 3 -18.24 12.38 -0.20
C TYR A 3 -19.10 12.31 -1.45
N GLN A 4 -19.46 11.09 -1.86
CA GLN A 4 -20.38 10.85 -2.96
C GLN A 4 -21.75 10.46 -2.41
N ASN A 5 -22.78 11.21 -2.82
CA ASN A 5 -24.16 10.94 -2.43
C ASN A 5 -24.84 10.07 -3.50
N PHE A 6 -24.71 8.75 -3.34
CA PHE A 6 -25.21 7.78 -4.32
C PHE A 6 -26.72 7.60 -4.31
N ASN A 7 -27.39 7.79 -3.17
CA ASN A 7 -28.80 7.49 -3.04
C ASN A 7 -29.65 8.71 -3.41
N LYS A 8 -29.89 8.89 -4.72
CA LYS A 8 -30.71 9.98 -5.28
C LYS A 8 -31.87 9.44 -6.10
N ASN A 9 -33.02 10.10 -5.98
CA ASN A 9 -34.16 9.86 -6.86
C ASN A 9 -33.75 10.08 -8.32
N GLY A 10 -34.22 9.22 -9.23
CA GLY A 10 -33.87 9.26 -10.66
C GLY A 10 -32.72 8.35 -11.07
N GLY A 11 -32.09 7.64 -10.13
CA GLY A 11 -30.99 6.71 -10.39
C GLY A 11 -29.64 7.40 -10.48
N PHE A 12 -28.62 6.86 -9.82
CA PHE A 12 -27.28 7.42 -9.85
C PHE A 12 -26.49 6.89 -11.06
N PRO A 13 -25.94 7.77 -11.91
CA PRO A 13 -25.21 7.33 -13.09
C PRO A 13 -23.79 6.85 -12.71
N ILE A 14 -23.60 5.54 -12.57
CA ILE A 14 -22.28 4.95 -12.34
C ILE A 14 -21.48 5.00 -13.64
N LYS A 15 -20.39 5.78 -13.65
CA LYS A 15 -19.44 5.88 -14.76
C LYS A 15 -18.01 5.66 -14.25
N THR A 16 -17.05 5.51 -15.16
CA THR A 16 -15.62 5.39 -14.80
C THR A 16 -15.13 6.57 -13.97
N GLN A 17 -15.60 7.79 -14.27
CA GLN A 17 -15.28 8.98 -13.47
C GLN A 17 -15.70 8.84 -12.00
N THR A 18 -16.91 8.34 -11.74
CA THR A 18 -17.41 8.10 -10.38
C THR A 18 -16.46 7.22 -9.58
N LEU A 19 -15.97 6.14 -10.19
CA LEU A 19 -15.07 5.19 -9.55
C LEU A 19 -13.66 5.78 -9.38
N ASN A 20 -13.20 6.58 -10.35
CA ASN A 20 -11.96 7.32 -10.23
C ASN A 20 -11.99 8.31 -9.05
N ASP A 21 -13.10 9.05 -8.88
CA ASP A 21 -13.27 9.97 -7.76
C ASP A 21 -13.23 9.24 -6.41
N MET A 22 -13.77 8.01 -6.34
CA MET A 22 -13.64 7.16 -5.15
C MET A 22 -12.17 6.74 -4.92
N GLN A 23 -11.48 6.29 -5.97
CA GLN A 23 -10.09 5.86 -5.88
C GLN A 23 -9.17 6.99 -5.38
N THR A 24 -9.31 8.20 -5.93
CA THR A 24 -8.57 9.38 -5.46
C THR A 24 -8.88 9.71 -3.99
N SER A 25 -10.11 9.47 -3.54
CA SER A 25 -10.50 9.73 -2.15
C SER A 25 -9.76 8.85 -1.14
N TRP A 26 -9.49 7.59 -1.50
CA TRP A 26 -8.78 6.65 -0.63
C TRP A 26 -7.28 6.90 -0.59
N GLN A 27 -6.70 7.53 -1.62
CA GLN A 27 -5.28 7.90 -1.65
C GLN A 27 -4.88 8.79 -0.47
N LEU A 28 -5.81 9.60 0.06
CA LEU A 28 -5.61 10.40 1.28
C LEU A 28 -5.19 9.55 2.48
N LEU A 29 -5.63 8.29 2.56
CA LEU A 29 -5.30 7.40 3.68
C LEU A 29 -3.81 7.07 3.74
N ASN A 30 -3.09 7.15 2.61
CA ASN A 30 -1.64 7.02 2.62
C ASN A 30 -0.95 8.14 3.43
N GLY A 31 -1.55 9.33 3.48
CA GLY A 31 -1.04 10.45 4.28
C GLY A 31 -1.05 10.15 5.78
N LEU A 32 -1.85 9.20 6.27
CA LEU A 32 -1.82 8.77 7.67
C LEU A 32 -0.52 8.03 8.00
N GLY A 33 0.16 7.45 7.00
CA GLY A 33 1.46 6.80 7.18
C GLY A 33 2.57 7.76 7.61
N GLU A 34 2.45 9.06 7.30
CA GLU A 34 3.40 10.09 7.74
C GLU A 34 3.46 10.22 9.27
N ILE A 35 2.41 9.81 9.99
CA ILE A 35 2.41 9.77 11.46
C ILE A 35 3.49 8.80 11.97
N ALA A 36 3.70 7.69 11.26
CA ALA A 36 4.78 6.74 11.56
C ALA A 36 6.13 7.23 11.03
N GLY A 37 6.13 7.94 9.90
CA GLY A 37 7.32 8.46 9.22
C GLY A 37 7.82 7.50 8.14
N ASN A 38 8.62 8.02 7.19
CA ASN A 38 9.13 7.21 6.06
C ASN A 38 9.96 5.99 6.52
N PHE A 39 9.87 4.89 5.77
CA PHE A 39 10.45 3.58 6.12
C PHE A 39 9.95 3.06 7.47
N SER A 40 8.64 3.10 7.68
CA SER A 40 8.04 2.54 8.89
C SER A 40 7.46 1.16 8.66
N ILE A 41 7.59 0.29 9.66
CA ILE A 41 6.81 -0.94 9.79
C ILE A 41 5.55 -0.57 10.58
N ILE A 42 4.41 -0.50 9.90
CA ILE A 42 3.13 -0.12 10.50
C ILE A 42 2.57 -1.29 11.32
N ILE A 43 2.43 -2.47 10.70
CA ILE A 43 1.88 -3.69 11.31
C ILE A 43 2.68 -4.90 10.81
N GLY A 44 2.80 -5.94 11.64
CA GLY A 44 3.45 -7.20 11.26
C GLY A 44 4.94 -7.02 11.01
N CYS A 45 5.48 -7.73 10.02
CA CYS A 45 6.91 -7.85 9.75
C CYS A 45 7.70 -8.35 10.97
N GLU A 46 7.19 -9.38 11.65
CA GLU A 46 7.84 -9.95 12.83
C GLU A 46 8.95 -10.90 12.40
N GLU A 47 10.14 -10.74 12.99
CA GLU A 47 11.29 -11.60 12.69
C GLU A 47 11.26 -12.86 13.55
N ASN A 48 11.34 -14.02 12.90
CA ASN A 48 11.42 -15.31 13.57
C ASN A 48 12.36 -16.25 12.80
N ASN A 49 13.41 -16.73 13.46
CA ASN A 49 14.38 -17.70 12.91
C ASN A 49 14.91 -17.36 11.50
N GLY A 50 15.25 -16.08 11.26
CA GLY A 50 15.79 -15.62 9.98
C GLY A 50 14.76 -15.41 8.87
N ALA A 51 13.46 -15.56 9.18
CA ALA A 51 12.36 -15.13 8.32
C ALA A 51 11.65 -13.92 8.92
N VAL A 52 10.95 -13.16 8.09
CA VAL A 52 10.08 -12.05 8.50
C VAL A 52 8.67 -12.35 7.99
N SER A 53 7.66 -12.16 8.83
CA SER A 53 6.25 -12.35 8.46
C SER A 53 5.77 -11.29 7.48
N ASP A 54 4.59 -11.51 6.90
CA ASP A 54 3.86 -10.47 6.17
C ASP A 54 3.52 -9.28 7.11
N GLY A 55 3.21 -8.14 6.50
CA GLY A 55 2.84 -6.93 7.22
C GLY A 55 2.49 -5.76 6.32
N LEU A 56 2.57 -4.55 6.88
CA LEU A 56 2.34 -3.29 6.21
C LEU A 56 3.52 -2.36 6.47
N VAL A 57 4.06 -1.77 5.41
CA VAL A 57 5.17 -0.82 5.49
C VAL A 57 4.79 0.51 4.85
N TYR A 58 5.47 1.57 5.26
CA TYR A 58 5.33 2.89 4.68
C TYR A 58 6.60 3.29 3.92
N ILE A 59 6.48 3.54 2.62
CA ILE A 59 7.60 3.88 1.75
C ILE A 59 7.22 5.06 0.86
N ASN A 60 7.95 6.17 0.97
CA ASN A 60 7.88 7.33 0.10
C ASN A 60 6.45 7.85 -0.17
N GLY A 61 5.66 8.01 0.89
CA GLY A 61 4.30 8.55 0.77
C GLY A 61 3.21 7.51 0.60
N GLU A 62 3.53 6.21 0.58
CA GLU A 62 2.59 5.12 0.28
C GLU A 62 2.62 4.02 1.35
N VAL A 63 1.43 3.58 1.78
CA VAL A 63 1.25 2.39 2.61
C VAL A 63 1.16 1.19 1.68
N ILE A 64 2.07 0.23 1.84
CA ILE A 64 2.25 -0.90 0.91
C ILE A 64 2.24 -2.21 1.71
N ASP A 65 1.55 -3.21 1.17
CA ASP A 65 1.60 -4.59 1.67
C ASP A 65 3.03 -5.12 1.58
N PHE A 66 3.55 -5.61 2.71
CA PHE A 66 4.82 -6.30 2.78
C PHE A 66 4.59 -7.81 2.75
N VAL A 67 5.13 -8.47 1.72
CA VAL A 67 5.18 -9.93 1.64
C VAL A 67 6.50 -10.39 2.21
N GLY A 68 6.41 -11.11 3.32
CA GLY A 68 7.52 -11.66 4.08
C GLY A 68 8.21 -12.84 3.39
N GLY A 69 9.14 -13.45 4.12
CA GLY A 69 9.99 -14.52 3.61
C GLY A 69 11.33 -14.56 4.32
N VAL A 70 12.34 -15.16 3.68
CA VAL A 70 13.72 -15.15 4.20
C VAL A 70 14.21 -13.71 4.31
N LYS A 71 14.74 -13.36 5.49
CA LYS A 71 15.20 -12.00 5.77
C LYS A 71 16.32 -11.61 4.79
N GLY A 72 16.07 -10.57 4.01
CA GLY A 72 17.04 -9.93 3.14
C GLY A 72 17.60 -8.64 3.74
N ASN A 73 18.65 -8.11 3.10
CA ASN A 73 19.21 -6.80 3.47
C ASN A 73 18.44 -5.64 2.83
N THR A 74 17.73 -5.90 1.74
CA THR A 74 17.06 -4.89 0.92
C THR A 74 15.63 -5.28 0.58
N VAL A 75 14.77 -4.27 0.50
CA VAL A 75 13.37 -4.37 0.09
C VAL A 75 13.21 -3.69 -1.26
N ILE A 76 12.39 -4.28 -2.11
CA ILE A 76 11.96 -3.74 -3.40
C ILE A 76 10.44 -3.62 -3.43
N ILE A 77 9.92 -2.74 -4.28
CA ILE A 77 8.50 -2.68 -4.60
C ILE A 77 8.31 -3.34 -5.96
N VAL A 78 7.42 -4.34 -6.02
CA VAL A 78 7.02 -5.03 -7.24
C VAL A 78 5.61 -4.63 -7.59
N GLU A 79 5.38 -4.25 -8.85
CA GLU A 79 4.05 -3.99 -9.41
C GLU A 79 3.67 -5.12 -10.36
N THR A 80 2.45 -5.64 -10.22
CA THR A 80 1.87 -6.63 -11.13
C THR A 80 0.61 -6.06 -11.76
N ALA A 81 0.58 -6.04 -13.10
CA ALA A 81 -0.58 -5.63 -13.87
C ALA A 81 -1.47 -6.84 -14.21
N HIS A 82 -2.77 -6.69 -14.00
CA HIS A 82 -3.78 -7.66 -14.39
C HIS A 82 -4.58 -7.12 -15.58
N LYS A 83 -4.62 -7.93 -16.64
CA LYS A 83 -5.32 -7.60 -17.89
C LYS A 83 -6.79 -7.98 -17.83
N ARG A 84 -7.62 -7.19 -18.51
CA ARG A 84 -8.99 -7.57 -18.85
C ARG A 84 -9.27 -7.29 -20.31
N GLU A 85 -10.08 -8.14 -20.91
CA GLU A 85 -10.59 -7.97 -22.26
C GLU A 85 -11.73 -6.94 -22.27
N PHE A 86 -11.69 -6.04 -23.24
CA PHE A 86 -12.68 -5.00 -23.48
C PHE A 86 -13.64 -5.45 -24.58
N LYS A 87 -14.78 -4.76 -24.71
CA LYS A 87 -15.83 -5.11 -25.70
C LYS A 87 -15.35 -5.11 -27.16
N ASP A 88 -14.24 -4.46 -27.45
CA ASP A 88 -13.58 -4.40 -28.75
C ASP A 88 -12.59 -5.57 -28.98
N GLY A 89 -12.50 -6.52 -28.05
CA GLY A 89 -11.57 -7.66 -28.08
C GLY A 89 -10.14 -7.31 -27.63
N THR A 90 -9.88 -6.06 -27.24
CA THR A 90 -8.55 -5.65 -26.78
C THR A 90 -8.32 -6.00 -25.31
N ASN A 91 -7.14 -6.49 -24.96
CA ASN A 91 -6.74 -6.69 -23.57
C ASN A 91 -5.97 -5.47 -23.07
N LYS A 92 -6.42 -4.88 -21.97
CA LYS A 92 -5.76 -3.73 -21.32
C LYS A 92 -5.44 -4.05 -19.88
N ASP A 93 -4.33 -3.50 -19.38
CA ASP A 93 -4.02 -3.52 -17.95
C ASP A 93 -5.05 -2.65 -17.21
N VAL A 94 -5.72 -3.22 -16.21
CA VAL A 94 -6.81 -2.53 -15.49
C VAL A 94 -6.64 -2.49 -13.98
N LEU A 95 -5.81 -3.37 -13.43
CA LEU A 95 -5.51 -3.43 -12.01
C LEU A 95 -4.01 -3.58 -11.84
N PHE A 96 -3.42 -2.67 -11.08
CA PHE A 96 -2.01 -2.68 -10.73
C PHE A 96 -1.91 -2.95 -9.24
N VAL A 97 -1.32 -4.09 -8.87
CA VAL A 97 -1.11 -4.47 -7.48
C VAL A 97 0.34 -4.27 -7.14
N ARG A 98 0.61 -3.44 -6.14
CA ARG A 98 1.96 -3.15 -5.65
C ARG A 98 2.18 -3.80 -4.30
N LYS A 99 3.34 -4.40 -4.12
CA LYS A 99 3.76 -5.01 -2.86
C LYS A 99 5.25 -4.79 -2.63
N ALA A 100 5.62 -4.63 -1.37
CA ALA A 100 7.00 -4.62 -0.92
C ALA A 100 7.42 -6.06 -0.56
N MET A 101 8.64 -6.45 -0.89
CA MET A 101 9.20 -7.74 -0.52
C MET A 101 10.73 -7.66 -0.47
N PHE A 102 11.37 -8.61 0.20
CA PHE A 102 12.82 -8.74 0.10
C PHE A 102 13.26 -9.05 -1.32
N GLY A 103 14.31 -8.39 -1.78
CA GLY A 103 14.84 -8.58 -3.12
C GLY A 103 15.88 -7.55 -3.51
N ILE A 104 16.41 -7.72 -4.72
CA ILE A 104 17.36 -6.82 -5.35
C ILE A 104 16.74 -6.37 -6.67
N GLY A 105 16.79 -5.07 -6.96
CA GLY A 105 16.24 -4.48 -8.18
C GLY A 105 16.92 -3.16 -8.49
N ASN A 106 16.42 -2.44 -9.50
CA ASN A 106 16.97 -1.14 -9.90
C ASN A 106 16.79 -0.06 -8.82
N THR A 107 15.74 -0.19 -8.02
CA THR A 107 15.47 0.65 -6.85
C THR A 107 15.26 -0.25 -5.66
N THR A 108 16.09 -0.07 -4.64
CA THR A 108 16.09 -0.86 -3.41
C THR A 108 16.12 0.07 -2.21
N TYR A 109 15.57 -0.41 -1.10
CA TYR A 109 15.55 0.27 0.20
C TYR A 109 16.21 -0.65 1.22
N ASN A 110 17.11 -0.14 2.06
CA ASN A 110 17.76 -1.01 3.04
C ASN A 110 16.76 -1.41 4.12
N TRP A 111 16.67 -2.70 4.44
CA TRP A 111 15.81 -3.18 5.52
C TRP A 111 16.20 -2.59 6.87
N SER A 112 17.49 -2.27 7.07
CA SER A 112 17.98 -1.60 8.27
C SER A 112 17.35 -0.23 8.52
N ASP A 113 16.86 0.43 7.48
CA ASP A 113 16.26 1.76 7.57
C ASP A 113 14.81 1.66 8.06
N PHE A 114 14.19 0.48 7.94
CA PHE A 114 12.82 0.26 8.39
C PHE A 114 12.75 0.21 9.92
N LYS A 115 11.90 1.05 10.52
CA LYS A 115 11.70 1.13 11.97
C LYS A 115 10.25 0.94 12.36
N ARG A 116 10.02 0.37 13.55
CA ARG A 116 8.68 0.34 14.15
C ARG A 116 8.47 1.63 14.96
N PRO A 117 7.46 2.46 14.64
CA PRO A 117 7.17 3.64 15.45
C PRO A 117 6.73 3.19 16.86
N LYS A 118 7.06 3.99 17.87
CA LYS A 118 6.46 3.82 19.20
C LYS A 118 4.99 4.21 19.12
N SER A 119 4.12 3.42 19.73
CA SER A 119 2.71 3.80 19.84
C SER A 119 2.56 5.04 20.74
N THR A 120 1.49 5.81 20.54
CA THR A 120 1.20 6.98 21.39
C THR A 120 1.22 6.61 22.88
N ILE A 121 0.70 5.44 23.23
CA ILE A 121 0.71 4.92 24.62
C ILE A 121 2.15 4.73 25.12
N GLN A 122 3.06 4.23 24.29
CA GLN A 122 4.46 4.05 24.67
C GLN A 122 5.22 5.38 24.82
N LEU A 123 4.80 6.42 24.11
CA LEU A 123 5.42 7.75 24.18
C LEU A 123 4.96 8.57 25.39
N THR A 124 3.74 8.33 25.88
CA THR A 124 3.14 9.07 26.99
C THR A 124 3.26 8.37 28.34
N LYS A 125 3.96 7.23 28.41
CA LYS A 125 4.31 6.62 29.70
C LYS A 125 5.40 7.46 30.35
N GLU A 126 5.04 8.13 31.45
CA GLU A 126 5.99 8.77 32.38
C GLU A 126 6.96 7.74 33.00
#